data_AF-A0A9X2EBR5-F1
#
_entry.id   AF-A0A9X2EBR5-F1
#
_cell.length_a   1.000
_cell.length_b   1.000
_cell.length_c   1.000
_cell.angle_alpha   90.00
_cell.angle_beta   90.00
_cell.angle_gamma   90.00
#
_symmetry.space_group_name_H-M   'P 1'
#
loop_
_entity.id
_entity.type
_entity.pdbx_description
1 polymer ?
#
loop_
_entity_poly.entity_id
_entity_poly.type
_entity_poly.pdbx_seq_one_letter_code
_entity_poly.pdbx_strand_id
1 'polypeptide(L)'
;TTLTGHLMGAQQDAKELYKVGLGSVRFLLAVGDLLIGWQLLRQAEIALAALDNGSTEPFYQGKVATAQFFARNVLPELTAVRTVLSNLDNDIMELDEAAF
;
A
#
# COMPACT_ATOMS: atom_id res chain seq x y z
N THR A 1 10.34 -0.62 -10.64
CA THR A 1 9.66 -0.98 -9.38
C THR A 1 10.47 -2.04 -8.67
N THR A 2 10.67 -1.91 -7.36
CA THR A 2 11.59 -2.74 -6.55
C THR A 2 11.42 -4.25 -6.75
N LEU A 3 10.19 -4.77 -6.59
CA LEU A 3 9.92 -6.21 -6.76
C LEU A 3 10.14 -6.72 -8.19
N THR A 4 9.86 -5.89 -9.20
CA THR A 4 10.19 -6.19 -10.59
C THR A 4 11.70 -6.29 -10.80
N GLY A 5 12.48 -5.48 -10.06
CA GLY A 5 13.94 -5.57 -10.05
C GLY A 5 14.44 -6.91 -9.54
N HIS A 6 13.91 -7.39 -8.41
CA HIS A 6 14.25 -8.71 -7.87
C HIS A 6 13.83 -9.84 -8.82
N LEU A 7 12.66 -9.75 -9.45
CA LEU A 7 12.23 -10.71 -10.46
C LEU A 7 13.19 -10.79 -11.66
N MET A 8 13.68 -9.64 -12.14
CA MET A 8 14.67 -9.60 -13.23
C MET A 8 16.02 -10.15 -12.76
N GLY A 9 16.45 -9.82 -11.54
CA GLY A 9 17.66 -10.37 -10.92
C GLY A 9 17.60 -11.89 -10.74
N ALA A 10 16.41 -12.44 -10.51
CA ALA A 10 16.20 -13.89 -10.37
C ALA A 10 16.58 -14.71 -11.62
N GLN A 11 16.64 -14.07 -12.80
CA GLN A 11 17.15 -14.72 -14.01
C GLN A 11 18.66 -15.00 -13.94
N GLN A 12 19.39 -14.25 -13.11
CA GLN A 12 20.84 -14.34 -12.93
C GLN A 12 21.19 -15.07 -11.62
N ASP A 13 20.47 -14.79 -10.54
CA ASP A 13 20.59 -15.45 -9.25
C ASP A 13 19.22 -15.85 -8.71
N ALA A 14 18.91 -17.15 -8.72
CA ALA A 14 17.63 -17.69 -8.27
C ALA A 14 17.25 -17.26 -6.84
N LYS A 15 18.22 -16.94 -5.96
CA LYS A 15 17.96 -16.48 -4.60
C LYS A 15 17.29 -15.11 -4.53
N GLU A 16 17.38 -14.28 -5.57
CA GLU A 16 16.66 -13.01 -5.63
C GLU A 16 15.14 -13.20 -5.64
N LEU A 17 14.65 -14.37 -6.04
CA LEU A 17 13.23 -14.69 -6.02
C LEU A 17 12.64 -14.69 -4.60
N TYR A 18 13.44 -14.98 -3.57
CA TYR A 18 12.97 -14.96 -2.19
C TYR A 18 12.51 -13.57 -1.75
N LYS A 19 13.19 -12.50 -2.20
CA LYS A 19 12.81 -11.12 -1.90
C LYS A 19 11.43 -10.78 -2.48
N VAL A 20 11.06 -11.37 -3.61
CA VAL A 20 9.70 -11.26 -4.16
C VAL A 20 8.69 -11.91 -3.22
N GLY A 21 9.00 -13.11 -2.71
CA GLY A 21 8.19 -13.81 -1.71
C GLY A 21 8.03 -13.01 -0.41
N LEU A 22 9.15 -12.59 0.18
CA LEU A 22 9.20 -11.81 1.44
C LEU A 22 8.44 -10.48 1.37
N GLY A 23 8.45 -9.84 0.20
CA GLY A 23 7.75 -8.58 -0.03
C GLY A 23 6.30 -8.70 -0.50
N SER A 24 5.87 -9.87 -0.97
CA SER A 24 4.63 -10.06 -1.73
C SER A 24 3.36 -9.60 -1.00
N VAL A 25 3.14 -10.06 0.23
CA VAL A 25 1.94 -9.75 1.02
C VAL A 25 1.89 -8.26 1.39
N ARG A 26 3.03 -7.69 1.80
CA ARG A 26 3.13 -6.25 2.12
C ARG A 26 2.81 -5.39 0.90
N PHE A 27 3.30 -5.80 -0.28
CA PHE A 27 2.97 -5.13 -1.53
C PHE A 27 1.49 -5.25 -1.88
N LEU A 28 0.90 -6.44 -1.74
CA LEU A 28 -0.53 -6.65 -2.01
C LEU A 28 -1.41 -5.74 -1.13
N LEU A 29 -1.13 -5.66 0.17
CA LEU A 29 -1.85 -4.80 1.11
C LEU A 29 -1.67 -3.32 0.76
N ALA A 30 -0.44 -2.90 0.47
CA ALA A 30 -0.14 -1.52 0.05
C ALA A 30 -0.91 -1.09 -1.21
N VAL A 31 -1.06 -2.00 -2.18
CA VAL A 31 -1.90 -1.75 -3.37
C VAL A 31 -3.38 -1.64 -2.98
N GLY A 32 -3.84 -2.48 -2.05
CA GLY A 32 -5.20 -2.40 -1.48
C GLY A 32 -5.48 -1.03 -0.87
N ASP A 33 -4.61 -0.55 0.02
CA ASP A 33 -4.75 0.76 0.68
C ASP A 33 -4.71 1.91 -0.33
N LEU A 34 -3.86 1.82 -1.35
CA LEU A 34 -3.82 2.81 -2.43
C LEU A 34 -5.16 2.89 -3.17
N LEU A 35 -5.74 1.74 -3.55
CA LEU A 35 -7.02 1.69 -4.26
C LEU A 35 -8.18 2.15 -3.37
N ILE A 36 -8.18 1.79 -2.09
CA ILE A 36 -9.17 2.25 -1.11
C ILE A 36 -9.10 3.77 -0.98
N GLY A 37 -7.90 4.32 -0.77
CA GLY A 37 -7.68 5.76 -0.68
C GLY A 37 -8.17 6.51 -1.93
N TRP A 38 -7.88 5.98 -3.11
CA TRP A 38 -8.37 6.55 -4.37
C TRP A 38 -9.91 6.56 -4.47
N GLN A 39 -10.57 5.45 -4.13
CA GLN A 39 -12.04 5.39 -4.17
C GLN A 39 -12.69 6.27 -3.10
N LEU A 40 -12.09 6.39 -1.92
CA LEU A 40 -12.56 7.31 -0.89
C LEU A 40 -12.48 8.77 -1.34
N LEU A 41 -11.38 9.16 -1.97
CA LEU A 41 -11.23 10.52 -2.53
C LEU A 41 -12.25 10.79 -3.64
N ARG A 42 -12.49 9.83 -4.53
CA ARG A 42 -13.54 9.94 -5.56
C ARG A 42 -14.94 10.08 -4.95
N GLN A 43 -15.24 9.34 -3.89
CA GLN A 43 -16.51 9.49 -3.18
C GLN A 43 -16.62 10.84 -2.46
N ALA A 44 -15.51 11.36 -1.92
CA ALA A 44 -15.47 12.68 -1.30
C ALA A 44 -15.70 13.80 -2.33
N GLU A 45 -15.17 13.67 -3.54
CA GLU A 45 -15.44 14.62 -4.64
C GLU A 45 -16.94 14.68 -4.97
N ILE A 46 -17.59 13.53 -5.12
CA ILE A 46 -19.05 13.46 -5.35
C ILE A 46 -19.82 14.05 -4.17
N ALA A 47 -19.38 13.76 -2.94
CA ALA A 47 -20.01 14.29 -1.72
C ALA A 47 -19.88 15.81 -1.62
N LEU A 48 -18.72 16.38 -1.95
CA LEU A 48 -18.52 17.82 -2.01
C LEU A 48 -19.45 18.45 -3.04
N ALA A 49 -19.54 17.89 -4.25
CA ALA A 49 -20.46 18.39 -5.27
C ALA A 49 -21.94 18.35 -4.82
N ALA A 50 -22.36 17.33 -4.06
CA ALA A 50 -23.71 17.26 -3.52
C ALA A 50 -23.97 18.34 -2.44
N LEU A 51 -22.99 18.59 -1.57
CA LEU A 51 -23.05 19.64 -0.55
C LEU A 51 -23.08 21.04 -1.19
N ASP A 52 -22.27 21.26 -2.22
CA ASP A 52 -22.23 22.53 -2.97
C ASP A 52 -23.56 22.81 -3.70
N ASN A 53 -24.29 21.76 -4.10
CA ASN A 53 -25.64 21.84 -4.66
C ASN A 53 -26.75 21.96 -3.60
N GLY A 54 -26.40 22.17 -2.34
CA GLY A 54 -27.35 22.46 -1.25
C GLY A 54 -27.88 21.23 -0.50
N SER A 55 -27.29 20.05 -0.68
CA SER A 55 -27.64 18.90 0.17
C SER A 55 -27.23 19.15 1.63
N THR A 56 -28.09 18.75 2.57
CA THR A 56 -27.85 18.85 4.01
C THR A 56 -27.67 17.48 4.67
N GLU A 57 -27.54 16.42 3.88
CA GLU A 57 -27.39 15.07 4.40
C GLU A 57 -26.04 14.87 5.12
N PRO A 58 -26.03 14.48 6.41
CA PRO A 58 -24.80 14.26 7.16
C PRO A 58 -23.88 13.20 6.55
N PHE A 59 -24.43 12.29 5.74
CA PHE A 59 -23.69 11.27 5.02
C PHE A 59 -22.56 11.85 4.15
N TYR A 60 -22.82 12.95 3.45
CA TYR A 60 -21.82 13.55 2.55
C TYR A 60 -20.65 14.16 3.33
N GLN A 61 -20.92 14.82 4.46
CA GLN A 61 -19.86 15.30 5.36
C GLN A 61 -19.02 14.13 5.89
N GLY A 62 -19.67 13.02 6.23
CA GLY A 62 -19.00 11.78 6.65
C GLY A 62 -18.07 11.21 5.59
N LYS A 63 -18.44 11.26 4.30
CA LYS A 63 -17.59 10.81 3.19
C LYS A 63 -16.33 11.66 3.04
N VAL A 64 -16.47 12.98 3.13
CA VAL A 64 -15.34 13.91 3.08
C VAL A 64 -14.40 13.68 4.27
N ALA A 65 -14.94 13.59 5.48
CA ALA A 65 -14.15 13.36 6.69
C ALA A 65 -13.41 12.02 6.65
N THR A 66 -14.08 10.94 6.22
CA THR A 66 -13.46 9.61 6.09
C THR A 66 -12.31 9.62 5.09
N ALA A 67 -12.48 10.26 3.93
CA ALA A 67 -11.42 10.34 2.92
C ALA A 67 -10.21 11.14 3.43
N GLN A 68 -10.45 12.27 4.12
CA GLN A 68 -9.38 13.06 4.73
C GLN A 68 -8.64 12.28 5.81
N PHE A 69 -9.37 11.54 6.66
CA PHE A 69 -8.76 10.69 7.69
C PHE A 69 -7.86 9.63 7.04
N PHE A 70 -8.37 8.88 6.06
CA PHE A 70 -7.60 7.81 5.41
C PHE A 70 -6.36 8.36 4.71
N ALA A 71 -6.48 9.48 4.01
CA ALA A 71 -5.36 10.12 3.32
C ALA A 71 -4.26 10.61 4.27
N ARG A 72 -4.62 11.03 5.49
CA ARG A 72 -3.68 11.57 6.47
C ARG A 72 -3.09 10.51 7.41
N ASN A 73 -3.78 9.40 7.63
CA ASN A 73 -3.39 8.42 8.64
C ASN A 73 -2.95 7.07 8.04
N VAL A 74 -3.49 6.66 6.89
CA VAL A 74 -3.18 5.35 6.29
C VAL A 74 -2.21 5.47 5.13
N LEU A 75 -2.47 6.36 4.16
CA LEU A 75 -1.60 6.51 2.98
C LEU A 75 -0.12 6.84 3.28
N PRO A 76 0.23 7.58 4.33
CA PRO A 76 1.64 7.82 4.65
C PRO A 76 2.43 6.52 4.96
N GLU A 77 1.78 5.49 5.48
CA GLU A 77 2.40 4.19 5.80
C GLU A 77 2.98 3.50 4.56
N LEU A 78 2.41 3.76 3.38
CA LEU A 78 2.91 3.23 2.11
C LEU A 78 4.35 3.67 1.81
N THR A 79 4.77 4.84 2.32
CA THR A 79 6.15 5.31 2.19
C THR A 79 7.11 4.45 3.00
N ALA A 80 6.72 4.07 4.22
CA ALA A 80 7.50 3.17 5.06
C ALA A 80 7.55 1.77 4.43
N VAL A 81 6.42 1.24 3.96
CA VAL A 81 6.35 -0.06 3.28
C VAL A 81 7.26 -0.08 2.04
N ARG A 82 7.23 0.97 1.22
CA ARG A 82 8.13 1.11 0.06
C ARG A 82 9.60 1.06 0.48
N THR A 83 9.95 1.72 1.58
CA THR A 83 11.32 1.73 2.11
C THR A 83 11.74 0.33 2.55
N VAL A 84 10.88 -0.36 3.30
CA VAL A 84 11.12 -1.75 3.73
C VAL A 84 11.32 -2.68 2.54
N LEU A 85 10.43 -2.62 1.54
CA LEU A 85 10.55 -3.44 0.33
C LEU A 85 11.85 -3.18 -0.43
N SER A 86 12.36 -1.95 -0.43
CA SER A 86 13.59 -1.55 -1.12
C SER A 86 14.86 -2.02 -0.44
N ASN A 87 14.78 -2.41 0.83
CA ASN A 87 15.90 -2.85 1.65
C ASN A 87 15.80 -4.35 2.03
N LEU A 88 14.98 -5.14 1.31
CA LEU A 88 14.90 -6.58 1.57
C LEU A 88 16.23 -7.27 1.21
N ASP A 89 16.72 -8.07 2.16
CA ASP A 89 17.85 -8.98 2.00
C ASP A 89 17.37 -10.45 2.08
N ASN A 90 18.33 -11.37 2.06
CA ASN A 90 18.08 -12.81 2.14
C ASN A 90 18.55 -13.40 3.48
N ASP A 91 18.92 -12.58 4.47
CA ASP A 91 19.53 -13.06 5.71
C ASP A 91 18.62 -14.07 6.42
N ILE A 92 17.31 -13.82 6.41
CA ILE A 92 16.30 -14.72 7.00
C ILE A 92 16.18 -16.07 6.25
N MET A 93 16.47 -16.08 4.95
CA MET A 93 16.39 -17.28 4.12
C MET A 93 17.67 -18.12 4.17
N GLU A 94 18.78 -17.51 4.59
CA GLU A 94 20.09 -18.17 4.72
C GLU A 94 20.35 -18.67 6.14
N LEU A 95 19.53 -18.26 7.11
CA LEU A 95 19.62 -18.71 8.50
C LEU A 95 19.28 -20.21 8.63
N ASP A 96 20.09 -20.93 9.41
CA ASP A 96 19.85 -22.33 9.72
C ASP A 96 18.50 -22.49 10.45
N GLU A 97 17.71 -23.47 10.02
CA GLU A 97 16.41 -23.78 10.62
C GLU A 97 16.53 -24.10 12.12
N ALA A 98 17.66 -24.66 12.58
CA ALA A 98 17.92 -24.93 13.99
C ALA A 98 17.98 -23.68 14.89
N ALA A 99 18.02 -22.47 14.30
CA ALA A 99 17.98 -21.21 15.03
C ALA A 99 16.56 -20.73 15.39
N PHE A 100 15.51 -21.46 14.99
CA PHE A 100 14.10 -21.13 15.22
C PHE A 100 13.37 -22.08 16.17
#